data_AF-A0A377HWR0-F1
#
_entry.id   AF-A0A377HWR0-F1
#
_cell.length_a   1.000
_cell.length_b   1.000
_cell.length_c   1.000
_cell.angle_alpha   90.00
_cell.angle_beta   90.00
_cell.angle_gamma   90.00
#
_symmetry.space_group_name_H-M   'P 1'
#
loop_
_entity.id
_entity.type
_entity.pdbx_description
1 polymer ?
#
loop_
_entity_poly.entity_id
_entity_poly.type
_entity_poly.pdbx_seq_one_letter_code
_entity_poly.pdbx_strand_id
1 'polypeptide(L)' 'MGVYTEFGTRSGDIDWKCADNSFIKMNRTLLDEIFLQMVVTENADHINAEKHRMAMMSVENPLEYDYSSGWAEIYEEGK' A
#
# COMPACT_ATOMS: atom_id res chain seq x y z
N MET A 1 21.55 0.89 36.08
CA MET A 1 21.56 -0.34 35.24
C MET A 1 20.21 -0.36 34.54
N GLY A 2 20.21 -0.19 33.22
CA GLY A 2 19.09 0.41 32.48
C GLY A 2 17.97 -0.53 32.04
N VAL A 3 16.92 0.13 31.52
CA VAL A 3 15.98 -0.23 30.43
C VAL A 3 15.24 -1.58 30.56
N TYR A 4 13.92 -1.68 30.35
CA TYR A 4 13.15 -1.20 29.21
C TYR A 4 11.70 -0.90 29.60
N THR A 5 11.15 0.16 29.02
CA THR A 5 9.73 0.49 28.97
C THR A 5 8.92 -0.61 28.28
N GLU A 6 7.91 -1.14 28.96
CA GLU A 6 6.86 -1.99 28.39
C GLU A 6 5.92 -1.16 27.49
N PHE A 7 6.40 -0.71 26.32
CA PHE A 7 5.52 -0.23 25.27
C PHE A 7 5.33 -1.35 24.25
N GLY A 8 4.26 -2.12 24.43
CA GLY A 8 3.82 -3.06 23.40
C GLY A 8 2.92 -4.13 23.97
N THR A 9 1.63 -3.85 24.07
CA THR A 9 0.63 -4.91 24.05
C THR A 9 0.94 -5.76 22.82
N ARG A 10 1.38 -7.01 22.98
CA ARG A 10 1.37 -7.98 21.88
C ARG A 10 -0.09 -8.05 21.45
N SER A 11 -0.45 -7.43 20.33
CA SER A 11 -1.74 -7.68 19.71
C SER A 11 -1.82 -9.19 19.53
N GLY A 12 -2.67 -9.86 20.31
CA GLY A 12 -2.97 -11.26 20.07
C GLY A 12 -3.52 -11.44 18.67
N ASP A 13 -3.59 -12.68 18.19
CA ASP A 13 -4.15 -12.95 16.88
C ASP A 13 -5.57 -12.37 16.79
N ILE A 14 -5.87 -11.68 15.68
CA ILE A 14 -7.17 -11.06 15.41
C ILE A 14 -7.93 -11.94 14.42
N ASP A 15 -9.21 -12.16 14.67
CA ASP A 15 -10.09 -12.82 13.70
C ASP A 15 -10.47 -11.79 12.62
N TRP A 16 -9.61 -11.69 11.60
CA TRP A 16 -9.80 -10.74 10.51
C TRP A 16 -10.80 -11.28 9.51
N LYS A 17 -11.87 -10.53 9.27
CA LYS A 17 -12.91 -10.89 8.31
C LYS A 17 -12.47 -10.47 6.89
N CYS A 18 -12.35 -11.45 6.00
CA CYS A 18 -12.01 -11.23 4.60
C CYS A 18 -13.22 -10.76 3.79
N ALA A 19 -12.98 -10.26 2.58
CA ALA A 19 -14.01 -9.72 1.68
C ALA A 19 -15.09 -10.75 1.33
N ASP A 20 -14.72 -12.03 1.24
CA ASP A 20 -15.63 -13.17 1.00
C ASP A 20 -16.39 -13.62 2.28
N ASN A 21 -16.33 -12.84 3.35
CA ASN A 21 -16.87 -13.13 4.69
C ASN A 21 -16.20 -14.29 5.44
N SER A 22 -15.11 -14.89 4.93
CA SER A 22 -14.31 -15.85 5.69
C SER A 22 -13.48 -15.15 6.78
N PHE A 23 -12.89 -15.93 7.69
CA PHE A 23 -12.01 -15.42 8.74
C PHE A 23 -10.61 -16.00 8.61
N ILE A 24 -9.59 -15.14 8.76
CA ILE A 24 -8.20 -15.54 8.94
C ILE A 24 -7.73 -15.14 10.35
N LYS A 25 -6.86 -15.95 10.95
CA LYS A 25 -6.15 -15.58 12.18
C LYS A 25 -5.00 -14.64 11.81
N MET A 26 -5.27 -13.34 11.85
CA MET A 26 -4.28 -12.30 11.60
C MET A 26 -3.27 -12.26 12.73
N ASN A 27 -2.04 -12.65 12.44
CA ASN A 27 -0.92 -12.56 13.36
C ASN A 27 0.01 -11.39 12.96
N ARG A 28 1.05 -11.17 13.76
CA ARG A 28 2.01 -10.09 13.51
C ARG A 28 2.72 -10.20 12.16
N THR A 29 3.09 -11.40 11.74
CA THR A 29 3.78 -11.63 10.47
C THR A 29 2.92 -11.23 9.29
N LEU A 30 1.66 -11.66 9.25
CA LEU A 30 0.71 -11.28 8.20
C LEU A 30 0.46 -9.76 8.19
N LEU A 31 0.36 -9.14 9.38
CA LEU A 31 0.20 -7.69 9.49
C LEU A 31 1.42 -6.94 8.95
N ASP A 32 2.63 -7.40 9.28
CA ASP A 32 3.88 -6.80 8.79
C ASP A 32 4.00 -6.95 7.26
N GLU A 33 3.61 -8.10 6.70
CA GLU A 33 3.58 -8.32 5.23
C GLU A 33 2.62 -7.37 4.52
N ILE A 34 1.38 -7.25 5.02
CA ILE A 34 0.37 -6.33 4.44
C ILE A 34 0.87 -4.89 4.52
N PHE A 35 1.36 -4.46 5.69
CA PHE A 35 1.83 -3.10 5.88
C PHE A 35 3.05 -2.79 5.01
N LEU A 36 4.00 -3.71 4.91
CA LEU A 36 5.17 -3.54 4.05
C LEU A 36 4.76 -3.42 2.58
N GLN A 37 3.85 -4.27 2.12
CA GLN A 37 3.36 -4.21 0.75
C GLN A 37 2.64 -2.88 0.46
N MET A 38 1.82 -2.38 1.40
CA MET A 38 1.18 -1.07 1.28
C MET A 38 2.21 0.06 1.14
N VAL A 39 3.26 0.07 1.96
CA VAL A 39 4.32 1.09 1.91
C VAL A 39 5.09 1.02 0.60
N VAL A 40 5.42 -0.18 0.11
CA VAL A 40 6.13 -0.38 -1.17
C VAL A 40 5.28 0.13 -2.33
N THR A 41 3.99 -0.23 -2.34
CA THR A 41 3.02 0.20 -3.35
C THR A 41 2.88 1.72 -3.37
N GLU A 42 2.63 2.37 -2.23
CA GLU A 42 2.45 3.83 -2.16
C GLU A 42 3.72 4.58 -2.61
N ASN A 43 4.89 4.09 -2.21
CA ASN A 43 6.14 4.70 -2.62
C ASN A 43 6.38 4.57 -4.14
N ALA A 44 5.97 3.45 -4.75
CA ALA A 44 6.01 3.29 -6.20
C ALA A 44 5.08 4.29 -6.91
N ASP A 45 3.88 4.50 -6.37
CA ASP A 45 2.91 5.47 -6.89
C ASP A 45 3.43 6.91 -6.76
N HIS A 46 4.06 7.29 -5.65
CA HIS A 46 4.72 8.60 -5.52
C HIS A 46 5.82 8.81 -6.56
N ILE A 47 6.64 7.80 -6.80
CA ILE A 47 7.68 7.85 -7.84
C ILE A 47 7.04 7.98 -9.22
N ASN A 48 5.94 7.27 -9.49
CA ASN A 48 5.24 7.34 -10.77
C ASN A 48 4.57 8.70 -10.99
N ALA A 49 3.97 9.28 -9.95
CA ALA A 49 3.39 10.61 -9.97
C ALA A 49 4.42 11.67 -10.38
N GLU A 50 5.64 11.61 -9.83
CA GLU A 50 6.71 12.55 -10.19
C GLU A 50 7.15 12.37 -11.66
N LYS A 51 7.23 11.13 -12.16
CA LYS A 51 7.50 10.86 -13.57
C LYS A 51 6.42 11.45 -14.49
N HIS A 52 5.15 11.25 -14.16
CA HIS A 52 4.04 11.83 -14.92
C HIS A 52 4.08 13.35 -14.88
N ARG A 53 4.38 13.97 -13.73
CA ARG A 53 4.54 15.43 -13.63
C ARG A 53 5.59 15.94 -14.60
N MET A 54 6.75 15.30 -14.65
CA MET A 54 7.84 15.68 -15.57
C MET A 54 7.47 15.46 -17.03
N ALA A 55 6.83 14.33 -17.36
CA ALA A 55 6.43 14.00 -18.72
C ALA A 55 5.34 14.94 -19.24
N MET A 56 4.31 15.22 -18.45
CA MET A 56 3.25 16.18 -18.79
C MET A 56 3.80 17.59 -19.05
N MET A 57 4.78 18.05 -18.25
CA MET A 57 5.42 19.36 -18.47
C MET A 57 6.25 19.43 -19.75
N SER A 58 6.52 18.28 -20.40
CA SER A 58 7.36 18.18 -21.59
C SER A 58 6.57 17.96 -22.88
N VAL A 59 5.24 17.81 -22.83
CA VAL A 59 4.39 17.64 -24.02
C VAL A 59 3.79 18.96 -24.49
N GLU A 60 3.44 19.04 -25.77
CA GLU A 60 2.88 20.24 -26.41
C GLU A 60 1.53 20.65 -25.80
N ASN A 61 0.66 19.68 -25.50
CA ASN A 61 -0.63 19.92 -24.87
C ASN A 61 -0.75 19.17 -23.54
N PRO A 62 -0.29 19.76 -22.43
CA PRO A 62 -0.33 19.16 -21.10
C PRO A 62 -1.72 18.68 -20.64
N LEU A 63 -2.79 19.32 -21.11
CA LEU A 63 -4.17 18.99 -20.74
C LEU A 63 -4.65 17.67 -21.36
N GLU A 64 -3.95 17.16 -22.38
CA GLU A 64 -4.27 15.92 -23.08
C GLU A 64 -3.31 14.77 -22.69
N TYR A 65 -2.40 14.99 -21.75
CA TYR A 65 -1.47 13.97 -21.30
C TYR A 65 -2.20 12.83 -20.57
N ASP A 66 -1.91 11.58 -20.95
CA ASP A 66 -2.49 10.39 -20.33
C ASP A 66 -1.70 9.96 -19.07
N TYR A 67 -2.40 9.96 -17.93
CA TYR A 67 -1.87 9.54 -16.64
C TYR A 67 -2.16 8.06 -16.33
N SER A 68 -2.78 7.27 -17.22
CA SER A 68 -3.35 5.96 -16.88
C SER A 68 -2.34 4.85 -16.53
N SER A 69 -1.04 5.05 -16.80
CA SER A 69 -0.03 3.99 -16.74
C SER A 69 0.78 3.98 -15.46
N GLY A 70 1.37 2.83 -15.11
CA GLY A 70 2.43 2.74 -14.10
C GLY A 70 2.00 2.82 -12.63
N TRP A 71 0.71 2.95 -12.36
CA TRP A 71 0.16 2.86 -11.00
C TRP A 71 0.14 1.42 -10.51
N ALA A 72 0.26 1.25 -9.20
CA ALA A 72 0.04 -0.03 -8.56
C ALA A 72 -1.39 -0.52 -8.76
N GLU A 73 -1.56 -1.84 -8.86
CA GLU A 73 -2.86 -2.46 -8.97
C GLU A 73 -3.67 -2.24 -7.68
N ILE A 74 -4.93 -1.89 -7.86
CA ILE A 74 -5.92 -1.87 -6.78
C ILE A 74 -6.78 -3.14 -6.88
N TYR A 75 -7.48 -3.46 -5.79
CA TYR A 75 -8.45 -4.54 -5.82
C TYR A 75 -9.50 -4.28 -6.92
N GLU A 76 -9.63 -5.23 -7.84
CA GLU A 76 -10.71 -5.29 -8.83
C GLU A 76 -11.55 -6.55 -8.57
N GLU A 77 -12.85 -6.37 -8.39
CA GLU A 77 -13.78 -7.50 -8.24
C GLU A 77 -14.00 -8.18 -9.60
N GLY A 78 -13.62 -9.45 -9.72
CA GLY A 78 -14.06 -10.33 -10.82
C GLY A 78 -13.28 -10.25 -12.13
N LYS A 79 -11.94 -10.39 -12.09
CA LYS A 79 -11.18 -10.96 -13.22
C LYS A 79 -10.98 -12.46 -13.03
#